data_AF-A0A3P7ND36-F1
#
_entry.id   AF-A0A3P7ND36-F1
#
_cell.length_a   1.000
_cell.length_b   1.000
_cell.length_c   1.000
_cell.angle_alpha   90.00
_cell.angle_beta   90.00
_cell.angle_gamma   90.00
#
_symmetry.space_group_name_H-M   'P 1'
#
loop_
_entity.id
_entity.type
_entity.pdbx_description
1 polymer ?
#
loop_
_entity_poly.entity_id
_entity_poly.type
_entity_poly.pdbx_seq_one_letter_code
_entity_poly.pdbx_strand_id
1 'polypeptide(L)'
;MLGLSAFYAVAPTSHAPTVYLNPEEVKTIALTPIHPYMVCLLEQSWLVWIRRSFQNHFFAINSSAKSFSVRVYYGLNEDELRHRAPWLHSPVDSEISDLSTFTAFAGDSGPPDYSEIRSNSHVPLPGPYSHCVALLPVRSQGQHHSVFEIAFTSTLNFGRILRLLLGLAIYFCAPCLCGNILFYYCSGVSISILASFLILLFLVVRLLPKRSSLVLQGLVVFGGGAMSMLLFCLDHLRVAVANFISSNLPLFVAYALCVALFSTAILYWFSLPESLLERFPRTQNLLNLSLRAVGVALITSAPQLPEEFHRVRQLLQQGNRL
;
A
#
# COMPACT_ATOMS: atom_id res chain seq x y z
N MET A 1 -10.15 -30.11 -30.05
CA MET A 1 -8.86 -30.67 -29.59
C MET A 1 -8.86 -30.65 -28.09
N LEU A 2 -9.09 -31.82 -27.48
CA LEU A 2 -9.09 -32.05 -26.03
C LEU A 2 -7.63 -32.16 -25.58
N GLY A 3 -7.14 -31.19 -24.80
CA GLY A 3 -5.81 -31.24 -24.20
C GLY A 3 -5.84 -32.08 -22.93
N LEU A 4 -5.07 -33.17 -22.92
CA LEU A 4 -4.80 -33.98 -21.73
C LEU A 4 -4.14 -33.13 -20.64
N SER A 5 -4.88 -32.87 -19.56
CA SER A 5 -4.31 -32.37 -18.30
C SER A 5 -3.65 -33.52 -17.55
N ALA A 6 -2.32 -33.51 -17.48
CA ALA A 6 -1.55 -34.48 -16.72
C ALA A 6 -1.76 -34.25 -15.21
N PHE A 7 -2.46 -35.17 -14.55
CA PHE A 7 -2.51 -35.26 -13.10
C PHE A 7 -1.18 -35.82 -12.59
N TYR A 8 -0.33 -34.98 -12.01
CA TYR A 8 0.84 -35.44 -11.27
C TYR A 8 0.40 -35.89 -9.87
N ALA A 9 0.36 -37.21 -9.66
CA ALA A 9 0.34 -37.78 -8.31
C ALA A 9 1.76 -37.66 -7.73
N VAL A 10 1.94 -36.73 -6.80
CA VAL A 10 3.21 -36.54 -6.09
C VAL A 10 3.36 -37.64 -5.04
N ALA A 11 4.48 -38.38 -5.09
CA ALA A 11 4.82 -39.40 -4.11
C ALA A 11 4.95 -38.80 -2.69
N PRO A 12 4.67 -39.56 -1.62
CA PRO A 12 4.70 -39.04 -0.26
C PRO A 12 6.14 -38.75 0.16
N THR A 13 6.55 -37.49 0.03
CA THR A 13 7.76 -36.96 0.67
C THR A 13 7.41 -36.43 2.05
N SER A 14 8.34 -36.48 3.00
CA SER A 14 8.20 -35.97 4.39
C SER A 14 7.96 -34.45 4.50
N HIS A 15 7.76 -33.77 3.38
CA HIS A 15 7.58 -32.33 3.28
C HIS A 15 6.37 -32.02 2.39
N ALA A 16 5.65 -30.95 2.73
CA ALA A 16 4.55 -30.43 1.91
C ALA A 16 5.04 -30.19 0.46
N PRO A 17 4.29 -30.65 -0.56
CA PRO A 17 4.69 -30.48 -1.95
C PRO A 17 4.70 -28.99 -2.31
N THR A 18 5.82 -28.54 -2.86
CA THR A 18 6.02 -27.16 -3.32
C THR A 18 5.80 -27.10 -4.82
N VAL A 19 4.93 -26.19 -5.25
CA VAL A 19 4.59 -26.01 -6.66
C VAL A 19 5.13 -24.67 -7.12
N TYR A 20 6.14 -24.70 -7.98
CA TYR A 20 6.63 -23.49 -8.63
C TYR A 20 5.73 -23.14 -9.83
N LEU A 21 5.27 -21.89 -9.88
CA LEU A 21 4.51 -21.33 -10.98
C LEU A 21 5.34 -20.26 -11.69
N ASN A 22 5.30 -20.26 -13.03
CA ASN A 22 5.70 -19.07 -13.77
C ASN A 22 4.64 -17.97 -13.61
N PRO A 23 5.03 -16.69 -13.73
CA PRO A 23 4.04 -15.62 -13.75
C PRO A 23 3.08 -15.81 -14.92
N GLU A 24 1.80 -15.51 -14.70
CA GLU A 24 0.71 -15.67 -15.67
C GLU A 24 0.38 -17.14 -16.03
N GLU A 25 1.06 -18.12 -15.42
CA GLU A 25 0.70 -19.53 -15.54
C GLU A 25 -0.47 -19.86 -14.61
N VAL A 26 -1.51 -20.49 -15.17
CA VAL A 26 -2.65 -21.02 -14.42
C VAL A 26 -2.43 -22.50 -14.18
N LYS A 27 -2.50 -22.94 -12.93
CA LYS A 27 -2.35 -24.36 -12.59
C LYS A 27 -3.51 -24.85 -11.75
N THR A 28 -4.01 -26.04 -12.11
CA THR A 28 -5.05 -26.75 -11.38
C THR A 28 -4.41 -27.62 -10.30
N ILE A 29 -4.78 -27.41 -9.04
CA ILE A 29 -4.37 -28.24 -7.90
C ILE A 29 -5.62 -28.80 -7.22
N ALA A 30 -5.60 -30.10 -6.93
CA ALA A 30 -6.61 -30.73 -6.08
C ALA A 30 -6.18 -30.62 -4.62
N LEU A 31 -6.82 -29.74 -3.84
CA LEU A 31 -6.52 -29.62 -2.42
C LEU A 31 -7.18 -30.78 -1.66
N THR A 32 -6.38 -31.52 -0.89
CA THR A 32 -6.88 -32.53 0.05
C THR A 32 -6.84 -31.98 1.47
N PRO A 33 -7.84 -32.26 2.32
CA PRO A 33 -7.92 -31.73 3.68
C PRO A 33 -6.78 -32.18 4.62
N ILE A 34 -5.94 -33.11 4.17
CA ILE A 34 -4.89 -33.76 4.97
C ILE A 34 -3.49 -33.19 4.64
N HIS A 35 -3.33 -32.57 3.45
CA HIS A 35 -2.01 -32.12 2.99
C HIS A 35 -2.03 -30.62 2.69
N PRO A 36 -1.20 -29.82 3.40
CA PRO A 36 -0.98 -28.44 3.02
C PRO A 36 -0.23 -28.37 1.69
N TYR A 37 -0.54 -27.34 0.90
CA TYR A 37 0.14 -27.06 -0.37
C TYR A 37 0.84 -25.72 -0.28
N MET A 38 2.08 -25.67 -0.78
CA MET A 38 2.79 -24.42 -0.94
C MET A 38 2.98 -24.13 -2.42
N VAL A 39 2.68 -22.90 -2.80
CA VAL A 39 2.79 -22.43 -4.17
C VAL A 39 3.78 -21.27 -4.16
N CYS A 40 4.89 -21.44 -4.85
CA CYS A 40 5.91 -20.41 -4.97
C CYS A 40 6.01 -19.92 -6.41
N LEU A 41 6.40 -18.67 -6.57
CA LEU A 41 6.67 -18.08 -7.86
C LEU A 41 8.13 -18.31 -8.21
N LEU A 42 8.38 -18.73 -9.46
CA LEU A 42 9.75 -18.95 -9.90
C LEU A 42 10.54 -17.64 -9.86
N GLU A 43 11.77 -17.71 -9.35
CA GLU A 43 12.68 -16.57 -9.24
C GLU A 43 13.02 -16.02 -10.64
N GLN A 44 12.94 -14.70 -10.80
CA GLN A 44 13.07 -14.05 -12.10
C GLN A 44 14.11 -12.94 -12.08
N SER A 45 14.64 -12.64 -13.27
CA SER A 45 15.65 -11.61 -13.49
C SER A 45 15.31 -10.26 -12.86
N TRP A 46 16.35 -9.53 -12.44
CA TRP A 46 16.25 -8.21 -11.79
C TRP A 46 15.43 -7.16 -12.58
N LEU A 47 15.35 -7.27 -13.91
CA LEU A 47 14.52 -6.38 -14.74
C LEU A 47 13.02 -6.58 -14.48
N VAL A 48 12.60 -7.82 -14.24
CA VAL A 48 11.21 -8.11 -13.91
C VAL A 48 10.85 -7.54 -12.55
N TRP A 49 11.78 -7.52 -11.60
CA TRP A 49 11.59 -6.91 -10.29
C TRP A 49 11.30 -5.40 -10.36
N ILE A 50 11.99 -4.67 -11.24
CA ILE A 50 11.70 -3.24 -11.46
C ILE A 50 10.27 -3.05 -11.98
N ARG A 51 9.86 -3.84 -12.98
CA ARG A 51 8.49 -3.78 -13.54
C ARG A 51 7.44 -4.10 -12.47
N ARG A 52 7.68 -5.11 -11.63
CA ARG A 52 6.76 -5.54 -10.57
C ARG A 52 6.52 -4.49 -9.49
N SER A 53 7.48 -3.60 -9.25
CA SER A 53 7.32 -2.51 -8.28
C SER A 53 6.20 -1.52 -8.66
N PHE A 54 5.81 -1.49 -9.95
CA PHE A 54 4.72 -0.66 -10.46
C PHE A 54 3.40 -1.44 -10.62
N GLN A 55 3.38 -2.73 -10.32
CA GLN A 55 2.20 -3.59 -10.45
C GLN A 55 1.55 -3.87 -9.09
N ASN A 56 0.24 -4.11 -9.09
CA ASN A 56 -0.43 -4.81 -8.00
C ASN A 56 -0.38 -6.30 -8.30
N HIS A 57 0.05 -7.07 -7.32
CA HIS A 57 0.11 -8.52 -7.39
C HIS A 57 -1.11 -9.10 -6.70
N PHE A 58 -1.76 -10.03 -7.38
CA PHE A 58 -2.92 -10.73 -6.86
C PHE A 58 -2.71 -12.23 -6.98
N PHE A 59 -3.13 -12.95 -5.94
CA PHE A 59 -3.27 -14.38 -5.96
C PHE A 59 -4.73 -14.72 -6.25
N ALA A 60 -5.00 -15.29 -7.41
CA ALA A 60 -6.33 -15.73 -7.80
C ALA A 60 -6.54 -17.18 -7.37
N ILE A 61 -7.62 -17.44 -6.65
CA ILE A 61 -8.10 -18.80 -6.36
C ILE A 61 -9.50 -18.93 -6.92
N ASN A 62 -9.65 -19.85 -7.87
CA ASN A 62 -10.93 -20.23 -8.41
C ASN A 62 -11.22 -21.69 -8.02
N SER A 63 -12.43 -21.99 -7.57
CA SER A 63 -12.85 -23.35 -7.27
C SER A 63 -14.01 -23.75 -8.15
N SER A 64 -14.04 -25.03 -8.52
CA SER A 64 -15.21 -25.67 -9.11
C SER A 64 -16.40 -25.78 -8.14
N ALA A 65 -16.15 -25.70 -6.83
CA ALA A 65 -17.20 -25.77 -5.80
C ALA A 65 -17.84 -24.40 -5.52
N LYS A 66 -19.16 -24.40 -5.27
CA LYS A 66 -19.94 -23.17 -4.96
C LYS A 66 -19.54 -22.50 -3.64
N SER A 67 -19.01 -23.25 -2.68
CA SER A 67 -18.49 -22.73 -1.42
C SER A 67 -17.32 -23.59 -0.94
N PHE A 68 -16.26 -22.93 -0.51
CA PHE A 68 -15.07 -23.54 0.08
C PHE A 68 -14.54 -22.60 1.16
N SER A 69 -13.81 -23.09 2.16
CA SER A 69 -13.06 -22.22 3.08
C SER A 69 -11.60 -22.64 3.00
N VAL A 70 -10.74 -21.71 2.58
CA VAL A 70 -9.29 -21.91 2.51
C VAL A 70 -8.62 -20.75 3.23
N ARG A 71 -7.71 -21.09 4.15
CA ARG A 71 -6.82 -20.11 4.78
C ARG A 71 -5.57 -19.97 3.94
N VAL A 72 -5.22 -18.73 3.65
CA VAL A 72 -4.08 -18.37 2.82
C VAL A 72 -3.07 -17.63 3.66
N TYR A 73 -1.85 -18.16 3.67
CA TYR A 73 -0.69 -17.57 4.31
C TYR A 73 0.31 -17.17 3.22
N TYR A 74 0.87 -15.97 3.29
CA TYR A 74 1.87 -15.49 2.35
C TYR A 74 3.21 -15.26 3.05
N GLY A 75 4.29 -15.34 2.29
CA GLY A 75 5.66 -15.14 2.77
C GLY A 75 6.56 -14.68 1.64
N LEU A 76 7.70 -14.08 1.99
CA LEU A 76 8.66 -13.61 1.00
C LEU A 76 9.30 -14.79 0.30
N ASN A 77 9.81 -15.74 1.09
CA ASN A 77 10.48 -16.94 0.61
C ASN A 77 9.87 -18.20 1.23
N GLU A 78 10.18 -19.34 0.63
CA GLU A 78 9.83 -20.66 1.16
C GLU A 78 10.31 -20.85 2.60
N ASP A 79 11.56 -20.48 2.89
CA ASP A 79 12.14 -20.63 4.23
C ASP A 79 11.39 -19.77 5.25
N GLU A 80 11.09 -18.51 4.93
CA GLU A 80 10.35 -17.63 5.84
C GLU A 80 8.95 -18.16 6.13
N LEU A 81 8.26 -18.64 5.09
CA LEU A 81 6.94 -19.23 5.22
C LEU A 81 6.97 -20.47 6.12
N ARG A 82 7.97 -21.34 5.92
CA ARG A 82 8.20 -22.56 6.73
C ARG A 82 8.52 -22.22 8.19
N HIS A 83 9.33 -21.20 8.45
CA HIS A 83 9.64 -20.73 9.81
C HIS A 83 8.40 -20.15 10.51
N ARG A 84 7.56 -19.39 9.79
CA ARG A 84 6.32 -18.81 10.34
C ARG A 84 5.21 -19.86 10.53
N ALA A 85 5.24 -20.93 9.74
CA ALA A 85 4.19 -21.95 9.72
C ALA A 85 4.78 -23.35 9.95
N PRO A 86 5.05 -23.72 11.22
CA PRO A 86 5.68 -24.99 11.58
C PRO A 86 4.87 -26.23 11.14
N TRP A 87 3.58 -26.06 10.88
CA TRP A 87 2.69 -27.10 10.33
C TRP A 87 3.00 -27.49 8.88
N LEU A 88 3.86 -26.76 8.16
CA LEU A 88 4.41 -27.22 6.88
C LEU A 88 5.48 -28.31 7.04
N HIS A 89 6.11 -28.44 8.22
CA HIS A 89 7.19 -29.40 8.46
C HIS A 89 6.72 -30.78 8.89
N SER A 90 5.54 -30.88 9.52
CA SER A 90 4.98 -32.15 9.94
C SER A 90 3.67 -32.41 9.19
N PRO A 91 3.56 -33.47 8.38
CA PRO A 91 2.24 -33.93 7.97
C PRO A 91 1.39 -34.13 9.23
N VAL A 92 0.16 -33.62 9.19
CA VAL A 92 -0.77 -33.75 10.31
C VAL A 92 -1.21 -35.20 10.34
N ASP A 93 -0.55 -35.99 11.17
CA ASP A 93 -1.05 -37.31 11.52
C ASP A 93 -2.38 -37.12 12.24
N SER A 94 -3.37 -37.88 11.75
CA SER A 94 -4.77 -37.91 12.14
C SER A 94 -5.05 -37.70 13.63
N GLU A 95 -6.13 -36.96 13.93
CA GLU A 95 -6.83 -36.84 15.23
C GLU A 95 -6.47 -35.69 16.20
N ILE A 96 -6.19 -34.47 15.71
CA ILE A 96 -6.35 -33.29 16.58
C ILE A 96 -7.36 -32.32 15.97
N SER A 97 -8.58 -32.48 16.44
CA SER A 97 -9.79 -31.71 16.16
C SER A 97 -9.80 -30.37 16.89
N ASP A 98 -8.74 -29.56 16.76
CA ASP A 98 -8.80 -28.18 17.25
C ASP A 98 -8.01 -27.22 16.35
N LEU A 99 -8.75 -26.65 15.40
CA LEU A 99 -8.35 -25.54 14.55
C LEU A 99 -7.98 -24.26 15.36
N SER A 100 -8.26 -24.28 16.68
CA SER A 100 -7.94 -23.29 17.71
C SER A 100 -6.50 -23.38 18.22
N THR A 101 -5.81 -24.52 18.07
CA THR A 101 -4.40 -24.64 18.45
C THR A 101 -3.48 -24.00 17.41
N PHE A 102 -3.89 -23.99 16.13
CA PHE A 102 -3.15 -23.29 15.06
C PHE A 102 -3.22 -21.76 15.17
N THR A 103 -4.23 -21.22 15.87
CA THR A 103 -4.32 -19.79 16.17
C THR A 103 -3.37 -19.34 17.30
N ALA A 104 -2.75 -20.28 18.03
CA ALA A 104 -1.84 -19.98 19.15
C ALA A 104 -0.40 -19.64 18.72
N PHE A 105 -0.04 -19.79 17.44
CA PHE A 105 1.27 -19.40 16.91
C PHE A 105 1.33 -17.94 16.42
N ALA A 106 0.22 -17.20 16.51
CA ALA A 106 0.24 -15.76 16.41
C ALA A 106 0.92 -15.22 17.67
N GLY A 107 2.19 -14.82 17.55
CA GLY A 107 2.88 -14.08 18.59
C GLY A 107 2.02 -12.92 19.09
N ASP A 108 2.11 -12.69 20.40
CA ASP A 108 1.41 -11.66 21.16
C ASP A 108 1.17 -10.36 20.35
N SER A 109 -0.09 -9.92 20.28
CA SER A 109 -0.56 -8.56 19.91
C SER A 109 -0.65 -8.13 18.42
N GLY A 110 -0.81 -9.04 17.45
CA GLY A 110 -1.10 -8.69 16.04
C GLY A 110 -2.40 -9.30 15.49
N PRO A 111 -3.10 -8.67 14.51
CA PRO A 111 -4.19 -9.32 13.80
C PRO A 111 -3.69 -10.58 13.06
N PRO A 112 -4.55 -11.59 12.84
CA PRO A 112 -4.13 -12.84 12.22
C PRO A 112 -3.50 -12.62 10.83
N ASP A 113 -2.27 -13.10 10.63
CA ASP A 113 -1.49 -12.99 9.37
C ASP A 113 -1.99 -13.98 8.28
N TYR A 114 -3.31 -14.26 8.28
CA TYR A 114 -3.97 -15.13 7.32
C TYR A 114 -5.23 -14.48 6.77
N SER A 115 -5.50 -14.74 5.49
CA SER A 115 -6.78 -14.37 4.86
C SER A 115 -7.63 -15.62 4.69
N GLU A 116 -8.87 -15.59 5.19
CA GLU A 116 -9.86 -16.65 4.95
C GLU A 116 -10.65 -16.34 3.68
N ILE A 117 -10.58 -17.23 2.70
CA ILE A 117 -11.29 -17.10 1.43
C ILE A 117 -12.46 -18.06 1.43
N ARG A 118 -13.67 -17.53 1.19
CA ARG A 118 -14.92 -18.32 1.16
C ARG A 118 -15.52 -18.53 -0.24
N SER A 119 -14.98 -17.82 -1.23
CA SER A 119 -15.46 -17.81 -2.61
C SER A 119 -14.32 -17.46 -3.55
N ASN A 120 -14.55 -17.64 -4.86
CA ASN A 120 -13.63 -17.17 -5.90
C ASN A 120 -13.27 -15.72 -5.66
N SER A 121 -11.98 -15.46 -5.45
CA SER A 121 -11.49 -14.13 -5.10
C SER A 121 -10.03 -13.95 -5.50
N HIS A 122 -9.67 -12.67 -5.61
CA HIS A 122 -8.30 -12.23 -5.83
C HIS A 122 -7.79 -11.65 -4.52
N VAL A 123 -6.81 -12.33 -3.91
CA VAL A 123 -6.19 -11.84 -2.69
C VAL A 123 -5.04 -10.91 -3.06
N PRO A 124 -5.03 -9.64 -2.61
CA PRO A 124 -3.92 -8.75 -2.84
C PRO A 124 -2.70 -9.25 -2.06
N LEU A 125 -1.58 -9.38 -2.74
CA LEU A 125 -0.32 -9.78 -2.14
C LEU A 125 0.41 -8.52 -1.61
N PRO A 126 0.77 -8.47 -0.32
CA PRO A 126 1.48 -7.32 0.23
C PRO A 126 2.91 -7.29 -0.29
N GLY A 127 3.23 -6.27 -1.06
CA GLY A 127 4.57 -5.97 -1.55
C GLY A 127 5.00 -6.75 -2.81
N PRO A 128 6.09 -6.32 -3.47
CA PRO A 128 6.55 -6.92 -4.73
C PRO A 128 7.38 -8.22 -4.55
N TYR A 129 7.56 -8.69 -3.30
CA TYR A 129 8.46 -9.79 -2.92
C TYR A 129 7.74 -10.99 -2.31
N SER A 130 6.42 -11.00 -2.21
CA SER A 130 5.72 -12.19 -1.74
C SER A 130 5.78 -13.26 -2.84
N HIS A 131 6.76 -14.17 -2.72
CA HIS A 131 6.98 -15.22 -3.72
C HIS A 131 6.28 -16.51 -3.36
N CYS A 132 5.87 -16.72 -2.10
CA CYS A 132 5.28 -18.00 -1.68
C CYS A 132 3.97 -17.82 -0.94
N VAL A 133 3.03 -18.71 -1.23
CA VAL A 133 1.70 -18.77 -0.64
C VAL A 133 1.42 -20.20 -0.18
N ALA A 134 1.10 -20.39 1.09
CA ALA A 134 0.62 -21.67 1.61
C ALA A 134 -0.90 -21.67 1.72
N LEU A 135 -1.49 -22.78 1.29
CA LEU A 135 -2.93 -23.02 1.27
C LEU A 135 -3.27 -24.12 2.27
N LEU A 136 -4.15 -23.77 3.21
CA LEU A 136 -4.69 -24.70 4.17
C LEU A 136 -6.22 -24.79 4.01
N PRO A 137 -6.76 -25.87 3.43
CA PRO A 137 -8.19 -26.05 3.34
C PRO A 137 -8.80 -26.26 4.73
N VAL A 138 -9.86 -25.52 5.05
CA VAL A 138 -10.63 -25.70 6.29
C VAL A 138 -11.69 -26.76 6.03
N ARG A 139 -11.75 -27.78 6.88
CA ARG A 139 -12.69 -28.90 6.75
C ARG A 139 -14.13 -28.41 6.93
N SER A 140 -14.79 -28.10 5.82
CA SER A 140 -16.22 -27.80 5.75
C SER A 140 -17.01 -29.11 5.67
N GLN A 141 -18.06 -29.23 6.49
CA GLN A 141 -18.94 -30.38 6.56
C GLN A 141 -19.64 -30.59 5.20
N GLY A 142 -19.14 -31.50 4.36
CA GLY A 142 -19.71 -31.82 3.04
C GLY A 142 -18.78 -31.63 1.82
N GLN A 143 -17.50 -31.31 2.02
CA GLN A 143 -16.60 -30.98 0.91
C GLN A 143 -15.98 -32.23 0.25
N HIS A 144 -16.57 -32.69 -0.85
CA HIS A 144 -15.93 -33.60 -1.81
C HIS A 144 -14.81 -32.87 -2.59
N HIS A 145 -13.80 -33.63 -3.04
CA HIS A 145 -12.63 -33.19 -3.80
C HIS A 145 -12.88 -31.95 -4.67
N SER A 146 -12.46 -30.77 -4.21
CA SER A 146 -12.57 -29.54 -4.98
C SER A 146 -11.26 -29.32 -5.73
N VAL A 147 -11.37 -29.22 -7.06
CA VAL A 147 -10.26 -28.78 -7.91
C VAL A 147 -10.22 -27.26 -7.85
N PHE A 148 -9.05 -26.72 -7.50
CA PHE A 148 -8.77 -25.30 -7.43
C PHE A 148 -7.86 -24.90 -8.58
N GLU A 149 -8.21 -23.85 -9.29
CA GLU A 149 -7.32 -23.18 -10.23
C GLU A 149 -6.65 -22.03 -9.49
N ILE A 150 -5.32 -22.05 -9.47
CA ILE A 150 -4.52 -21.00 -8.86
C ILE A 150 -3.71 -20.29 -9.94
N ALA A 151 -3.64 -18.98 -9.82
CA ALA A 151 -2.88 -18.15 -10.74
C ALA A 151 -2.36 -16.90 -10.03
N PHE A 152 -1.13 -16.51 -10.38
CA PHE A 152 -0.60 -15.21 -10.00
C PHE A 152 -0.87 -14.22 -11.12
N THR A 153 -1.72 -13.24 -10.83
CA THR A 153 -2.06 -12.19 -11.79
C THR A 153 -1.44 -10.87 -11.34
N SER A 154 -0.98 -10.07 -12.31
CA SER A 154 -0.42 -8.75 -12.05
C SER A 154 -1.13 -7.70 -12.88
N THR A 155 -1.45 -6.56 -12.28
CA THR A 155 -2.09 -5.44 -13.00
C THR A 155 -1.25 -4.18 -12.84
N LEU A 156 -1.15 -3.37 -13.89
CA LEU A 156 -0.36 -2.14 -13.87
C LEU A 156 -1.11 -1.03 -13.12
N ASN A 157 -0.42 -0.41 -12.16
CA ASN A 157 -0.95 0.78 -11.50
C ASN A 157 -0.54 2.04 -12.25
N PHE A 158 -1.43 2.54 -13.10
CA PHE A 158 -1.22 3.81 -13.81
C PHE A 158 -0.94 4.98 -12.86
N GLY A 159 -1.54 4.99 -11.66
CA GLY A 159 -1.28 6.03 -10.66
C GLY A 159 0.18 6.09 -10.18
N ARG A 160 0.89 4.96 -10.12
CA ARG A 160 2.31 4.92 -9.71
C ARG A 160 3.22 5.37 -10.84
N ILE A 161 2.91 4.94 -12.07
CA ILE A 161 3.61 5.39 -13.27
C ILE A 161 3.46 6.90 -13.44
N LEU A 162 2.26 7.44 -13.23
CA LEU A 162 2.01 8.87 -13.31
C LEU A 162 2.81 9.66 -12.27
N ARG A 163 2.94 9.16 -11.03
CA ARG A 163 3.79 9.80 -9.99
C ARG A 163 5.26 9.80 -10.38
N LEU A 164 5.76 8.71 -10.95
CA LEU A 164 7.13 8.61 -11.45
C LEU A 164 7.38 9.63 -12.56
N LEU A 165 6.50 9.66 -13.57
CA LEU A 165 6.58 10.58 -14.69
C LEU A 165 6.48 12.03 -14.24
N LEU A 166 5.58 12.33 -13.30
CA LEU A 166 5.43 13.65 -12.71
C LEU A 166 6.68 14.08 -11.93
N GLY A 167 7.26 13.19 -11.12
CA GLY A 167 8.49 13.46 -10.39
C GLY A 167 9.67 13.71 -11.33
N LEU A 168 9.77 12.94 -12.41
CA LEU A 168 10.78 13.10 -13.46
C LEU A 168 10.62 14.43 -14.21
N ALA A 169 9.38 14.76 -14.60
CA ALA A 169 9.06 16.02 -15.26
C ALA A 169 9.41 17.22 -14.37
N ILE A 170 9.04 17.19 -13.08
CA ILE A 170 9.39 18.26 -12.13
C ILE A 170 10.90 18.38 -11.97
N TYR A 171 11.62 17.26 -11.86
CA TYR A 171 13.07 17.28 -11.67
C TYR A 171 13.81 17.93 -12.86
N PHE A 172 13.44 17.55 -14.10
CA PHE A 172 14.08 18.10 -15.30
C PHE A 172 13.61 19.52 -15.63
N CYS A 173 12.32 19.80 -15.44
CA CYS A 173 11.77 21.12 -15.78
C CYS A 173 12.01 22.15 -14.66
N ALA A 174 12.44 21.76 -13.44
CA ALA A 174 12.74 22.67 -12.33
C ALA A 174 13.50 23.95 -12.74
N PRO A 175 14.66 23.90 -13.45
CA PRO A 175 15.34 25.11 -13.90
C PRO A 175 14.50 25.99 -14.83
N CYS A 176 13.72 25.40 -15.73
CA CYS A 176 12.83 26.13 -16.64
C CYS A 176 11.65 26.77 -15.89
N LEU A 177 11.06 26.07 -14.91
CA LEU A 177 9.95 26.58 -14.10
C LEU A 177 10.42 27.74 -13.21
N CYS A 178 11.60 27.64 -12.59
CA CYS A 178 12.14 28.70 -11.74
C CYS A 178 12.45 30.00 -12.50
N GLY A 179 12.67 29.93 -13.82
CA GLY A 179 12.91 31.12 -14.66
C GLY A 179 11.63 31.80 -15.13
N ASN A 180 10.46 31.18 -14.97
CA ASN A 180 9.21 31.69 -15.49
C ASN A 180 8.38 32.36 -14.39
N ILE A 181 7.99 33.60 -14.59
CA ILE A 181 7.19 34.34 -13.61
C ILE A 181 5.79 33.74 -13.38
N LEU A 182 5.23 33.09 -14.40
CA LEU A 182 3.94 32.39 -14.27
C LEU A 182 3.97 31.31 -13.19
N PHE A 183 5.12 30.65 -13.00
CA PHE A 183 5.28 29.65 -11.96
C PHE A 183 5.12 30.24 -10.55
N TYR A 184 5.62 31.46 -10.33
CA TYR A 184 5.49 32.15 -9.04
C TYR A 184 4.03 32.53 -8.75
N TYR A 185 3.29 33.00 -9.75
CA TYR A 185 1.86 33.26 -9.60
C TYR A 185 1.07 31.98 -9.32
N CYS A 186 1.28 30.92 -10.10
CA CYS A 186 0.57 29.65 -9.88
C CYS A 186 0.89 29.03 -8.51
N SER A 187 2.17 29.02 -8.11
CA SER A 187 2.59 28.48 -6.80
C SER A 187 2.03 29.30 -5.63
N GLY A 188 2.07 30.64 -5.72
CA GLY A 188 1.45 31.51 -4.70
C GLY A 188 -0.06 31.30 -4.57
N VAL A 189 -0.77 31.22 -5.70
CA VAL A 189 -2.22 30.99 -5.73
C VAL A 189 -2.58 29.62 -5.15
N SER A 190 -1.87 28.57 -5.54
CA SER A 190 -2.10 27.22 -5.00
C SER A 190 -1.86 27.12 -3.49
N ILE A 191 -0.81 27.76 -2.96
CA ILE A 191 -0.56 27.85 -1.53
C ILE A 191 -1.68 28.63 -0.82
N SER A 192 -2.17 29.71 -1.43
CA SER A 192 -3.26 30.53 -0.90
C SER A 192 -4.58 29.75 -0.80
N ILE A 193 -4.95 29.01 -1.85
CA ILE A 193 -6.14 28.13 -1.85
C ILE A 193 -5.99 27.06 -0.77
N LEU A 194 -4.84 26.39 -0.71
CA LEU A 194 -4.58 25.34 0.27
C LEU A 194 -4.65 25.87 1.70
N ALA A 195 -4.04 27.02 1.98
CA ALA A 195 -4.04 27.65 3.30
C ALA A 195 -5.46 28.09 3.71
N SER A 196 -6.20 28.74 2.82
CA SER A 196 -7.57 29.17 3.09
C SER A 196 -8.49 27.98 3.36
N PHE A 197 -8.36 26.91 2.57
CA PHE A 197 -9.11 25.67 2.76
C PHE A 197 -8.76 24.96 4.09
N LEU A 198 -7.47 24.93 4.45
CA LEU A 198 -7.02 24.32 5.71
C LEU A 198 -7.57 25.06 6.94
N ILE A 199 -7.61 26.40 6.87
CA ILE A 199 -8.21 27.24 7.92
C ILE A 199 -9.70 26.96 8.03
N LEU A 200 -10.42 26.89 6.90
CA LEU A 200 -11.85 26.59 6.88
C LEU A 200 -12.14 25.22 7.50
N LEU A 201 -11.36 24.20 7.14
CA LEU A 201 -11.49 22.86 7.71
C LEU A 201 -11.21 22.86 9.21
N PHE A 202 -10.19 23.57 9.66
CA PHE A 202 -9.88 23.72 11.08
C PHE A 202 -11.02 24.39 11.84
N LEU A 203 -11.65 25.42 11.27
CA LEU A 203 -12.82 26.08 11.85
C LEU A 203 -14.00 25.11 11.96
N VAL A 204 -14.28 24.31 10.92
CA VAL A 204 -15.37 23.31 10.94
C VAL A 204 -15.13 22.24 12.01
N VAL A 205 -13.89 21.72 12.11
CA VAL A 205 -13.51 20.75 13.15
C VAL A 205 -13.67 21.36 14.55
N ARG A 206 -13.32 22.64 14.72
CA ARG A 206 -13.48 23.36 16.00
C ARG A 206 -14.94 23.67 16.34
N LEU A 207 -15.80 23.88 15.32
CA LEU A 207 -17.22 24.17 15.51
C LEU A 207 -18.06 22.94 15.87
N LEU A 208 -17.56 21.72 15.63
CA LEU A 208 -18.24 20.48 16.04
C LEU A 208 -18.07 20.29 17.56
N PRO A 209 -19.11 20.51 18.39
CA PRO A 209 -19.00 20.46 19.83
C PRO A 209 -19.09 19.00 20.29
N LYS A 210 -17.98 18.25 20.24
CA LYS A 210 -17.91 16.96 20.91
C LYS A 210 -17.44 17.18 22.35
N ARG A 211 -18.30 16.83 23.30
CA ARG A 211 -18.13 16.92 24.76
C ARG A 211 -16.85 16.27 25.34
N SER A 212 -15.98 15.69 24.52
CA SER A 212 -14.68 15.14 24.89
C SER A 212 -13.51 16.13 24.80
N SER A 213 -13.78 17.40 24.45
CA SER A 213 -12.75 18.43 24.27
C SER A 213 -11.89 18.70 25.51
N LEU A 214 -12.36 18.42 26.73
CA LEU A 214 -11.56 18.63 27.95
C LEU A 214 -10.52 17.54 28.19
N VAL A 215 -10.77 16.30 27.75
CA VAL A 215 -9.83 15.17 27.93
C VAL A 215 -8.70 15.22 26.89
N LEU A 216 -9.03 15.59 25.65
CA LEU A 216 -8.05 15.72 24.58
C LEU A 216 -7.11 16.93 24.80
N GLN A 217 -7.62 18.01 25.38
CA GLN A 217 -6.87 19.24 25.63
C GLN A 217 -5.92 19.10 26.85
N GLY A 218 -6.25 18.25 27.83
CA GLY A 218 -5.36 17.88 28.94
C GLY A 218 -4.20 16.96 28.52
N LEU A 219 -4.43 16.04 27.57
CA LEU A 219 -3.40 15.14 27.05
C LEU A 219 -2.35 15.85 26.18
N VAL A 220 -2.75 16.92 25.48
CA VAL A 220 -1.88 17.77 24.63
C VAL A 220 -0.83 18.53 25.45
N VAL A 221 -1.12 18.84 26.71
CA VAL A 221 -0.20 19.61 27.57
C VAL A 221 0.75 18.70 28.34
N PHE A 222 0.34 17.47 28.69
CA PHE A 222 1.14 16.56 29.52
C PHE A 222 1.92 15.49 28.73
N GLY A 223 1.43 15.07 27.56
CA GLY A 223 2.08 14.05 26.74
C GLY A 223 2.86 14.69 25.60
N GLY A 224 4.19 14.69 25.67
CA GLY A 224 5.11 15.20 24.63
C GLY A 224 5.04 14.49 23.26
N GLY A 225 3.84 14.25 22.73
CA GLY A 225 3.55 13.53 21.51
C GLY A 225 2.94 14.39 20.40
N ALA A 226 3.38 15.64 20.25
CA ALA A 226 2.93 16.52 19.17
C ALA A 226 3.08 15.86 17.77
N MET A 227 4.11 15.04 17.59
CA MET A 227 4.34 14.29 16.34
C MET A 227 3.33 13.16 16.12
N SER A 228 2.98 12.39 17.16
CA SER A 228 2.00 11.30 17.04
C SER A 228 0.58 11.85 16.79
N MET A 229 0.24 12.92 17.51
CA MET A 229 -1.03 13.63 17.30
C MET A 229 -1.09 14.30 15.93
N LEU A 230 0.01 14.85 15.42
CA LEU A 230 0.06 15.43 14.08
C LEU A 230 -0.19 14.36 13.01
N LEU A 231 0.40 13.17 13.13
CA LEU A 231 0.19 12.08 12.18
C LEU A 231 -1.26 11.59 12.18
N PHE A 232 -1.84 11.38 13.36
CA PHE A 232 -3.25 11.00 13.50
C PHE A 232 -4.20 12.08 12.97
N CYS A 233 -3.91 13.34 13.27
CA CYS A 233 -4.65 14.48 12.75
C CYS A 233 -4.54 14.54 11.23
N LEU A 234 -3.34 14.41 10.66
CA LEU A 234 -3.12 14.43 9.21
C LEU A 234 -3.85 13.29 8.51
N ASP A 235 -3.89 12.09 9.08
CA ASP A 235 -4.60 10.96 8.47
C ASP A 235 -6.12 11.19 8.45
N HIS A 236 -6.69 11.61 9.58
CA HIS A 236 -8.09 12.04 9.64
C HIS A 236 -8.39 13.20 8.69
N LEU A 237 -7.48 14.16 8.59
CA LEU A 237 -7.61 15.32 7.73
C LEU A 237 -7.59 14.91 6.26
N ARG A 238 -6.71 13.98 5.87
CA ARG A 238 -6.68 13.44 4.50
C ARG A 238 -7.99 12.77 4.11
N VAL A 239 -8.51 11.88 4.96
CA VAL A 239 -9.78 11.19 4.69
C VAL A 239 -10.94 12.17 4.65
N ALA A 240 -11.00 13.12 5.59
CA ALA A 240 -12.03 14.15 5.63
C ALA A 240 -12.00 15.05 4.38
N VAL A 241 -10.81 15.49 3.96
CA VAL A 241 -10.63 16.30 2.75
C VAL A 241 -11.03 15.51 1.50
N ALA A 242 -10.59 14.26 1.37
CA ALA A 242 -10.94 13.42 0.24
C ALA A 242 -12.45 13.19 0.12
N ASN A 243 -13.12 12.95 1.24
CA ASN A 243 -14.57 12.78 1.29
C ASN A 243 -15.31 14.10 1.00
N PHE A 244 -14.81 15.23 1.47
CA PHE A 244 -15.42 16.54 1.19
C PHE A 244 -15.29 16.93 -0.29
N ILE A 245 -14.10 16.76 -0.88
CA ILE A 245 -13.85 17.08 -2.29
C ILE A 245 -14.69 16.18 -3.20
N SER A 246 -14.77 14.87 -2.92
CA SER A 246 -15.55 13.94 -3.75
C SER A 246 -17.06 14.17 -3.65
N SER A 247 -17.57 14.49 -2.45
CA SER A 247 -19.00 14.75 -2.25
C SER A 247 -19.46 16.10 -2.80
N ASN A 248 -18.61 17.12 -2.78
CA ASN A 248 -18.99 18.51 -3.11
C ASN A 248 -18.01 19.16 -4.09
N LEU A 249 -17.61 18.41 -5.13
CA LEU A 249 -16.67 18.86 -6.16
C LEU A 249 -17.03 20.21 -6.82
N PRO A 250 -18.28 20.47 -7.27
CA PRO A 250 -18.59 21.75 -7.93
C PRO A 250 -18.47 22.95 -6.99
N LEU A 251 -18.82 22.78 -5.71
CA LEU A 251 -18.76 23.84 -4.71
C LEU A 251 -17.31 24.14 -4.33
N PHE A 252 -16.47 23.10 -4.23
CA PHE A 252 -15.03 23.26 -4.04
C PHE A 252 -14.37 23.98 -5.22
N VAL A 253 -14.73 23.63 -6.47
CA VAL A 253 -14.20 24.31 -7.67
C VAL A 253 -14.61 25.78 -7.70
N ALA A 254 -15.87 26.10 -7.40
CA ALA A 254 -16.33 27.49 -7.33
C ALA A 254 -15.60 28.29 -6.24
N TYR A 255 -15.42 27.71 -5.05
CA TYR A 255 -14.64 28.31 -3.97
C TYR A 255 -13.17 28.54 -4.38
N ALA A 256 -12.53 27.52 -4.97
CA ALA A 256 -11.14 27.62 -5.43
C ALA A 256 -10.98 28.71 -6.50
N LEU A 257 -11.95 28.86 -7.41
CA LEU A 257 -11.97 29.91 -8.42
C LEU A 257 -12.07 31.31 -7.78
N CYS A 258 -12.99 31.51 -6.83
CA CYS A 258 -13.12 32.77 -6.13
C CYS A 258 -11.83 33.14 -5.39
N VAL A 259 -11.27 32.20 -4.61
CA VAL A 259 -10.01 32.43 -3.88
C VAL A 259 -8.84 32.67 -4.84
N ALA A 260 -8.79 31.95 -5.97
CA ALA A 260 -7.78 32.17 -7.01
C ALA A 260 -7.88 33.58 -7.60
N LEU A 261 -9.09 34.05 -7.93
CA LEU A 261 -9.32 35.40 -8.46
C LEU A 261 -8.93 36.49 -7.45
N PHE A 262 -9.32 36.34 -6.19
CA PHE A 262 -8.92 37.29 -5.15
C PHE A 262 -7.41 37.28 -4.90
N SER A 263 -6.80 36.09 -4.82
CA SER A 263 -5.35 35.94 -4.59
C SER A 263 -4.53 36.50 -5.74
N THR A 264 -4.92 36.21 -6.99
CA THR A 264 -4.27 36.78 -8.18
C THR A 264 -4.43 38.30 -8.25
N ALA A 265 -5.61 38.85 -7.94
CA ALA A 265 -5.82 40.29 -7.90
C ALA A 265 -4.91 40.98 -6.87
N ILE A 266 -4.77 40.40 -5.67
CA ILE A 266 -3.88 40.91 -4.62
C ILE A 266 -2.41 40.80 -5.06
N LEU A 267 -1.97 39.63 -5.54
CA LEU A 267 -0.59 39.40 -5.98
C LEU A 267 -0.20 40.29 -7.16
N TYR A 268 -1.14 40.56 -8.08
CA TYR A 268 -0.95 41.47 -9.19
C TYR A 268 -0.82 42.91 -8.71
N TRP A 269 -1.74 43.38 -7.85
CA TRP A 269 -1.72 44.75 -7.36
C TRP A 269 -0.42 45.07 -6.61
N PHE A 270 0.05 44.17 -5.75
CA PHE A 270 1.29 44.37 -5.02
C PHE A 270 2.56 44.11 -5.84
N SER A 271 2.46 43.58 -7.07
CA SER A 271 3.61 43.24 -7.93
C SER A 271 4.70 42.43 -7.19
N LEU A 272 4.27 41.56 -6.26
CA LEU A 272 5.15 40.78 -5.39
C LEU A 272 6.11 39.86 -6.17
N PRO A 273 5.67 39.12 -7.20
CA PRO A 273 6.55 38.16 -7.87
C PRO A 273 7.68 38.83 -8.64
N GLU A 274 7.39 39.94 -9.32
CA GLU A 274 8.38 40.71 -10.10
C GLU A 274 9.44 41.31 -9.18
N SER A 275 9.01 41.98 -8.12
CA SER A 275 9.91 42.59 -7.14
C SER A 275 10.73 41.58 -6.33
N LEU A 276 10.18 40.39 -6.03
CA LEU A 276 10.92 39.33 -5.34
C LEU A 276 11.97 38.66 -6.23
N LEU A 277 11.66 38.48 -7.52
CA LEU A 277 12.57 37.86 -8.48
C LEU A 277 13.79 38.74 -8.74
N GLU A 278 13.58 40.05 -8.89
CA GLU A 278 14.66 41.00 -9.16
C GLU A 278 15.53 41.26 -7.91
N ARG A 279 14.93 41.27 -6.71
CA ARG A 279 15.63 41.64 -5.48
C ARG A 279 16.43 40.50 -4.85
N PHE A 280 16.10 39.23 -5.12
CA PHE A 280 16.76 38.10 -4.45
C PHE A 280 17.13 36.95 -5.39
N PRO A 281 18.25 37.02 -6.14
CA PRO A 281 18.68 35.92 -7.01
C PRO A 281 18.98 34.61 -6.26
N ARG A 282 19.26 34.68 -4.96
CA ARG A 282 19.50 33.50 -4.10
C ARG A 282 18.25 32.64 -3.88
N THR A 283 17.05 33.20 -3.94
CA THR A 283 15.81 32.43 -3.73
C THR A 283 15.53 31.52 -4.93
N GLN A 284 15.94 31.87 -6.14
CA GLN A 284 15.80 31.04 -7.33
C GLN A 284 16.56 29.70 -7.21
N ASN A 285 17.78 29.73 -6.66
CA ASN A 285 18.56 28.51 -6.42
C ASN A 285 17.93 27.62 -5.34
N LEU A 286 17.41 28.23 -4.26
CA LEU A 286 16.69 27.48 -3.22
C LEU A 286 15.39 26.86 -3.75
N LEU A 287 14.66 27.57 -4.60
CA LEU A 287 13.44 27.08 -5.25
C LEU A 287 13.74 25.93 -6.21
N ASN A 288 14.83 26.04 -6.98
CA ASN A 288 15.27 24.96 -7.86
C ASN A 288 15.65 23.71 -7.05
N LEU A 289 16.40 23.90 -5.97
CA LEU A 289 16.76 22.82 -5.06
C LEU A 289 15.53 22.17 -4.42
N SER A 290 14.55 22.97 -3.96
CA SER A 290 13.34 22.45 -3.34
C SER A 290 12.46 21.69 -4.36
N LEU A 291 12.30 22.21 -5.58
CA LEU A 291 11.60 21.52 -6.66
C LEU A 291 12.28 20.21 -7.05
N ARG A 292 13.60 20.20 -7.16
CA ARG A 292 14.36 18.96 -7.40
C ARG A 292 14.22 17.97 -6.25
N ALA A 293 14.26 18.44 -5.01
CA ALA A 293 14.04 17.59 -3.83
C ALA A 293 12.63 16.99 -3.81
N VAL A 294 11.60 17.78 -4.16
CA VAL A 294 10.22 17.31 -4.33
C VAL A 294 10.11 16.29 -5.46
N GLY A 295 10.76 16.54 -6.61
CA GLY A 295 10.83 15.61 -7.73
C GLY A 295 11.46 14.27 -7.33
N VAL A 296 12.59 14.31 -6.61
CA VAL A 296 13.24 13.12 -6.05
C VAL A 296 12.33 12.39 -5.07
N ALA A 297 11.63 13.10 -4.18
CA ALA A 297 10.69 12.50 -3.23
C ALA A 297 9.48 11.83 -3.94
N LEU A 298 9.01 12.40 -5.05
CA LEU A 298 7.96 11.79 -5.89
C LEU A 298 8.47 10.54 -6.60
N ILE A 299 9.68 10.58 -7.14
CA ILE A 299 10.31 9.42 -7.79
C ILE A 299 10.50 8.27 -6.78
N THR A 300 10.99 8.57 -5.58
CA THR A 300 11.22 7.55 -4.55
C THR A 300 9.94 7.00 -3.94
N SER A 301 8.84 7.75 -3.96
CA SER A 301 7.52 7.30 -3.48
C SER A 301 6.66 6.61 -4.54
N ALA A 302 7.10 6.55 -5.80
CA ALA A 302 6.40 5.88 -6.87
C ALA A 302 6.42 4.33 -6.79
N PRO A 303 7.56 3.65 -6.53
CA PRO A 303 7.56 2.21 -6.38
C PRO A 303 6.86 1.78 -5.07
N GLN A 304 6.29 0.58 -5.04
CA GLN A 304 5.81 -0.03 -3.79
C GLN A 304 7.02 -0.45 -2.97
N LEU A 305 7.37 0.35 -1.96
CA LEU A 305 8.46 -0.01 -1.06
C LEU A 305 8.10 -1.30 -0.30
N PRO A 306 9.08 -2.20 -0.09
CA PRO A 306 8.90 -3.31 0.85
C PRO A 306 8.54 -2.79 2.24
N GLU A 307 7.49 -3.35 2.84
CA GLU A 307 7.19 -3.22 4.28
C GLU A 307 8.40 -3.64 5.16
N GLU A 308 9.28 -4.51 4.64
CA GLU A 308 10.56 -4.88 5.26
C GLU A 308 11.49 -3.68 5.51
N PHE A 309 11.44 -2.62 4.70
CA PHE A 309 12.26 -1.43 4.92
C PHE A 309 11.85 -0.68 6.19
N HIS A 310 10.57 -0.74 6.58
CA HIS A 310 10.12 -0.20 7.86
C HIS A 310 10.62 -1.03 9.04
N ARG A 311 10.66 -2.36 8.90
CA ARG A 311 11.17 -3.27 9.93
C ARG A 311 12.69 -3.16 10.08
N VAL A 312 13.43 -3.07 8.98
CA VAL A 312 14.89 -2.79 8.99
C VAL A 312 15.19 -1.40 9.54
N ARG A 313 14.38 -0.38 9.25
CA ARG A 313 14.53 0.95 9.84
C ARG A 313 14.24 0.95 11.35
N GLN A 314 13.28 0.16 11.81
CA GLN A 314 13.01 -0.05 13.24
C GLN A 314 14.14 -0.81 13.93
N LEU A 315 14.68 -1.85 13.30
CA LEU A 315 15.83 -2.60 13.81
C LEU A 315 17.12 -1.77 13.81
N LEU A 316 17.35 -0.92 12.81
CA LEU A 316 18.46 0.04 12.81
C LEU A 316 18.26 1.14 13.86
N GLN A 317 17.03 1.57 14.14
CA GLN A 317 16.75 2.51 15.23
C GLN A 317 16.87 1.88 16.62
N GLN A 318 16.59 0.58 16.78
CA GLN A 318 16.84 -0.16 18.02
C GLN A 318 18.32 -0.50 18.20
N GLY A 319 19.03 -0.88 17.13
CA GLY A 319 20.46 -1.16 17.16
C GLY A 319 21.34 0.05 17.41
N ASN A 320 20.84 1.27 17.15
CA ASN A 320 21.54 2.53 17.46
C ASN A 320 21.17 3.09 18.85
N ARG A 321 20.44 2.32 19.67
CA ARG A 321 20.08 2.63 21.08
C ARG A 321 20.68 1.63 22.08
N LEU A 322 21.52 0.71 21.63
CA LEU A 322 22.39 -0.15 22.44
C LEU A 322 23.84 0.34 22.27
#